data_AF-A0A452HSS0-F1
#
_entry.id   AF-A0A452HSS0-F1
#
_cell.length_a   1.000
_cell.length_b   1.000
_cell.length_c   1.000
_cell.angle_alpha   90.00
_cell.angle_beta   90.00
_cell.angle_gamma   90.00
#
_symmetry.space_group_name_H-M   'P 1'
#
loop_
_entity.id
_entity.type
_entity.pdbx_description
1 polymer ?
#
loop_
_entity_poly.entity_id
_entity_poly.type
_entity_poly.pdbx_seq_one_letter_code
_entity_poly.pdbx_strand_id
1 'polypeptide(L)'
;IDGETIACSGGCQAIIDTGTSLLAGPSTDISNIDSYTGASNGTVRISCSAMSSLPNIVFTINGIEFPVPASAYIIDVSVLLRKLPQGLLARAYA
;
A
#
# COMPACT_ATOMS: atom_id res chain seq x y z
N ILE A 1 12.52 1.54 3.50
CA ILE A 1 12.39 0.09 3.31
C ILE A 1 13.77 -0.52 3.44
N ASP A 2 13.97 -1.59 4.22
CA ASP A 2 15.28 -2.21 4.46
C ASP A 2 16.39 -1.22 4.88
N GLY A 3 16.02 -0.19 5.65
CA GLY A 3 16.92 0.87 6.08
C GLY A 3 17.13 2.01 5.07
N GLU A 4 16.60 1.90 3.85
CA GLU A 4 16.67 2.94 2.82
C GLU A 4 15.46 3.89 2.86
N THR A 5 15.72 5.20 2.76
CA THR A 5 14.68 6.22 2.63
C THR A 5 14.22 6.32 1.18
N ILE A 6 13.01 5.84 0.89
CA ILE A 6 12.45 5.79 -0.48
C ILE A 6 11.41 6.88 -0.78
N ALA A 7 10.93 7.58 0.25
CA ALA A 7 9.90 8.62 0.20
C ALA A 7 10.08 9.56 1.41
N CYS A 8 9.48 10.76 1.37
CA CYS A 8 9.44 11.69 2.51
C CYS A 8 10.84 12.04 3.08
N SER A 9 11.83 12.22 2.19
CA SER A 9 13.20 12.58 2.61
C SER A 9 13.24 13.94 3.30
N GLY A 10 13.89 14.01 4.47
CA GLY A 10 13.91 15.22 5.30
C GLY A 10 12.63 15.46 6.13
N GLY A 11 11.65 14.55 6.02
CA GLY A 11 10.37 14.64 6.73
C GLY A 11 9.26 15.29 5.90
N CYS A 12 8.02 14.98 6.27
CA CYS A 12 6.81 15.43 5.60
C CYS A 12 5.63 15.44 6.58
N GLN A 13 4.52 16.02 6.15
CA GLN A 13 3.26 15.99 6.92
C GLN A 13 2.46 14.75 6.57
N ALA A 14 1.70 14.25 7.55
CA ALA A 14 0.76 13.15 7.38
C ALA A 14 -0.55 13.45 8.12
N ILE A 15 -1.65 12.88 7.64
CA ILE A 15 -2.98 12.95 8.27
C ILE A 15 -3.41 11.53 8.62
N ILE A 16 -3.90 11.32 9.84
CA ILE A 16 -4.54 10.07 10.23
C ILE A 16 -6.02 10.17 9.85
N ASP A 17 -6.39 9.57 8.72
CA ASP A 17 -7.73 9.69 8.15
C ASP A 17 -8.43 8.32 8.08
N THR A 18 -9.37 8.08 9.00
CA THR A 18 -10.17 6.84 9.00
C THR A 18 -11.14 6.74 7.82
N GLY A 19 -11.35 7.83 7.07
CA GLY A 19 -12.19 7.87 5.88
C GLY A 19 -11.48 7.42 4.60
N THR A 20 -10.15 7.29 4.62
CA THR A 20 -9.36 6.88 3.46
C THR A 20 -8.88 5.43 3.62
N SER A 21 -9.19 4.58 2.63
CA SER A 21 -8.86 3.15 2.67
C SER A 21 -7.40 2.82 2.36
N LEU A 22 -6.68 3.72 1.69
CA LEU A 22 -5.33 3.48 1.15
C LEU A 22 -4.31 4.44 1.75
N LEU A 23 -3.04 4.03 1.78
CA LEU A 23 -1.94 4.97 1.98
C LEU A 23 -1.83 5.88 0.75
N ALA A 24 -1.88 7.18 0.98
CA ALA A 24 -1.82 8.19 -0.07
C ALA A 24 -0.67 9.18 0.21
N GLY A 25 -0.05 9.67 -0.86
CA GLY A 25 1.09 10.59 -0.78
C GLY A 25 1.38 11.26 -2.13
N PRO A 26 2.43 12.09 -2.20
CA PRO A 26 2.88 12.69 -3.45
C PRO A 26 3.15 11.63 -4.52
N SER A 27 2.79 11.92 -5.77
CA SER A 27 2.88 10.95 -6.87
C SER A 27 4.28 10.36 -7.05
N THR A 28 5.33 11.19 -6.93
CA THR A 28 6.73 10.74 -7.02
C THR A 28 7.08 9.75 -5.92
N ASP A 29 6.67 10.01 -4.68
CA ASP A 29 6.92 9.13 -3.53
C ASP A 29 6.19 7.80 -3.69
N ILE A 30 4.93 7.83 -4.13
CA ILE A 30 4.16 6.62 -4.43
C ILE A 30 4.78 5.83 -5.59
N SER A 31 5.24 6.50 -6.66
CA SER A 31 5.91 5.82 -7.78
C SER A 31 7.22 5.14 -7.36
N ASN A 32 7.97 5.70 -6.41
CA ASN A 32 9.15 5.04 -5.85
C ASN A 32 8.77 3.77 -5.08
N ILE A 33 7.71 3.83 -4.25
CA ILE A 33 7.18 2.69 -3.51
C ILE A 33 6.68 1.60 -4.47
N ASP A 34 5.90 1.98 -5.49
CA ASP A 34 5.38 1.07 -6.51
C ASP A 34 6.52 0.36 -7.24
N SER A 35 7.53 1.12 -7.69
CA SER A 35 8.71 0.57 -8.36
C SER A 35 9.46 -0.43 -7.47
N TYR A 36 9.58 -0.12 -6.18
CA TYR A 36 10.22 -0.99 -5.20
C TYR A 36 9.45 -2.30 -4.99
N THR A 37 8.13 -2.23 -4.89
CA THR A 37 7.26 -3.41 -4.71
C THR A 37 7.13 -4.27 -5.98
N GLY A 38 7.66 -3.79 -7.11
CA GLY A 38 7.53 -4.46 -8.41
C GLY A 38 6.19 -4.21 -9.09
N ALA A 39 5.42 -3.21 -8.65
CA ALA A 39 4.25 -2.75 -9.36
C ALA A 39 4.68 -2.03 -10.65
N SER A 40 4.08 -2.39 -11.79
CA SER A 40 4.43 -1.82 -13.09
C SER A 40 3.66 -0.52 -13.36
N ASN A 41 4.33 0.43 -14.01
CA ASN A 41 3.72 1.68 -14.44
C ASN A 41 2.47 1.42 -15.30
N GLY A 42 1.29 1.74 -14.74
CA GLY A 42 -0.01 1.55 -15.36
C GLY A 42 -0.92 0.55 -14.64
N THR A 43 -0.37 -0.32 -13.79
CA THR A 43 -1.15 -1.18 -12.89
C THR A 43 -0.52 -1.23 -11.50
N VAL A 44 -1.24 -0.71 -10.49
CA VAL A 44 -0.88 -0.83 -9.05
C VAL A 44 -1.14 -2.25 -8.53
N ARG A 45 -0.71 -3.26 -9.30
CA ARG A 45 -0.97 -4.68 -9.05
C ARG A 45 0.33 -5.44 -9.15
N ILE A 46 0.52 -6.34 -8.18
CA ILE A 46 1.63 -7.29 -8.13
C ILE A 46 1.08 -8.71 -7.99
N SER A 47 1.92 -9.72 -8.20
CA SER A 47 1.55 -11.11 -7.88
C SER A 47 1.33 -11.26 -6.38
N CYS A 48 0.25 -11.91 -5.96
CA CYS A 48 0.01 -12.24 -4.55
C CYS A 48 1.13 -13.12 -3.95
N SER A 49 1.82 -13.89 -4.79
CA SER A 49 2.97 -14.70 -4.35
C SER A 49 4.19 -13.87 -3.93
N ALA A 50 4.27 -12.59 -4.34
CA ALA A 50 5.37 -11.71 -3.95
C ALA A 50 5.19 -11.17 -2.51
N MET A 51 3.99 -11.26 -1.93
CA MET A 51 3.69 -10.69 -0.61
C MET A 51 4.62 -11.23 0.48
N SER A 52 4.97 -12.52 0.45
CA SER A 52 5.85 -13.14 1.46
C SER A 52 7.31 -12.73 1.35
N SER A 53 7.72 -12.16 0.22
CA SER A 53 9.10 -11.70 -0.01
C SER A 53 9.26 -10.18 0.14
N LEU A 54 8.16 -9.44 0.25
CA LEU A 54 8.23 -7.99 0.36
C LEU A 54 8.53 -7.57 1.80
N PRO A 55 9.41 -6.58 1.99
CA PRO A 55 9.79 -6.08 3.32
C PRO A 55 8.71 -5.18 3.94
N ASN A 56 8.94 -4.78 5.19
CA ASN A 56 8.09 -3.78 5.83
C ASN A 56 8.32 -2.38 5.24
N ILE A 57 7.24 -1.61 5.06
CA ILE A 57 7.33 -0.15 4.93
C ILE A 57 7.38 0.41 6.35
N VAL A 58 8.43 1.14 6.70
CA VAL A 58 8.59 1.70 8.04
C VAL A 58 8.31 3.19 7.99
N PHE A 59 7.31 3.64 8.78
CA PHE A 59 7.08 5.05 9.03
C PHE A 59 7.77 5.45 10.34
N THR A 60 8.63 6.46 10.28
CA THR A 60 9.24 7.03 11.49
C THR A 60 8.48 8.28 11.90
N ILE A 61 7.77 8.21 13.03
CA ILE A 61 6.97 9.33 13.55
C ILE A 61 7.54 9.69 14.92
N ASN A 62 8.03 10.93 15.05
CA ASN A 62 8.66 11.42 16.29
C ASN A 62 9.81 10.50 16.79
N GLY A 63 10.61 9.98 15.87
CA GLY A 63 11.73 9.08 16.18
C GLY A 63 11.34 7.63 16.52
N ILE A 64 10.05 7.30 16.49
CA ILE A 64 9.54 5.95 16.74
C ILE A 64 9.22 5.28 15.40
N GLU A 65 9.69 4.04 15.23
CA GLU A 65 9.42 3.24 14.04
C GLU A 65 8.07 2.52 14.12
N PHE A 66 7.25 2.67 13.08
CA PHE A 66 5.98 1.98 12.88
C PHE A 66 6.08 1.12 11.62
N PRO A 67 6.51 -0.16 11.74
CA PRO A 67 6.59 -1.06 10.60
C PRO A 67 5.19 -1.47 10.13
N VAL A 68 4.93 -1.31 8.84
CA VAL A 68 3.73 -1.76 8.15
C VAL A 68 4.11 -2.99 7.32
N PRO A 69 3.64 -4.19 7.67
CA PRO A 69 3.99 -5.41 6.95
C PRO A 69 3.33 -5.47 5.57
N ALA A 70 3.88 -6.28 4.68
CA ALA A 70 3.33 -6.51 3.33
C ALA A 70 1.85 -6.92 3.34
N SER A 71 1.43 -7.70 4.34
CA SER A 71 0.03 -8.09 4.53
C SER A 71 -0.92 -6.92 4.85
N ALA A 72 -0.40 -5.75 5.22
CA ALA A 72 -1.18 -4.55 5.52
C ALA A 72 -1.20 -3.54 4.37
N TYR A 73 -0.14 -3.47 3.55
CA TYR A 73 -0.10 -2.54 2.40
C TYR A 73 -0.36 -3.20 1.05
N ILE A 74 -0.39 -4.54 0.96
CA ILE A 74 -0.86 -5.29 -0.21
C ILE A 74 -2.27 -5.81 0.05
N ILE A 75 -3.17 -5.52 -0.89
CA ILE A 75 -4.56 -5.92 -0.82
C ILE A 75 -4.80 -7.13 -1.74
N ASP A 76 -5.18 -8.27 -1.16
CA ASP A 76 -5.73 -9.39 -1.93
C ASP A 76 -7.16 -9.05 -2.38
N VAL A 77 -7.28 -8.69 -3.65
CA VAL A 77 -8.56 -8.35 -4.29
C VAL A 77 -9.53 -9.54 -4.23
N SER A 78 -9.05 -10.79 -4.23
CA SER A 78 -9.90 -11.97 -4.11
C SER A 78 -10.57 -12.03 -2.74
N VAL A 79 -9.86 -11.62 -1.68
CA VAL A 79 -10.42 -11.52 -0.33
C VAL A 79 -11.43 -10.39 -0.23
N LEU A 80 -11.16 -9.25 -0.86
CA LEU A 80 -12.15 -8.16 -0.96
C LEU A 80 -13.43 -8.64 -1.64
N LEU A 81 -13.33 -9.32 -2.78
CA LEU A 81 -14.49 -9.81 -3.54
C LEU A 81 -15.28 -10.87 -2.74
N ARG A 82 -14.63 -11.70 -1.92
CA ARG A 82 -15.31 -12.67 -1.04
C ARG A 82 -16.06 -12.03 0.13
N LYS A 83 -15.66 -10.82 0.56
CA LYS A 83 -16.38 -10.05 1.60
C LYS A 83 -17.58 -9.31 1.05
N LEU A 84 -17.70 -9.16 -0.27
CA LEU A 84 -18.89 -8.57 -0.87
C LEU A 84 -20.05 -9.58 -0.74
N PRO A 85 -21.23 -9.14 -0.24
CA PRO A 85 -22.41 -9.97 -0.31
C PRO A 85 -22.67 -10.34 -1.77
N GLN A 86 -22.99 -11.60 -2.04
CA GLN A 86 -23.04 -12.19 -3.38
C GLN A 86 -23.95 -11.43 -4.37
N GLY A 87 -24.87 -10.59 -3.87
CA GLY A 87 -25.73 -9.70 -4.67
C GLY A 87 -25.16 -8.31 -5.03
N LEU A 88 -24.02 -7.89 -4.45
CA LEU A 88 -23.40 -6.58 -4.76
C LEU A 88 -22.42 -6.66 -5.94
N LEU A 89 -21.94 -7.86 -6.28
CA LEU A 89 -21.07 -8.09 -7.44
C LEU A 89 -21.75 -7.66 -8.75
N ALA A 90 -23.06 -7.88 -8.90
CA ALA A 90 -23.79 -7.48 -10.11
C ALA A 90 -23.98 -5.96 -10.27
N ARG A 91 -23.76 -5.16 -9.21
CA ARG A 91 -23.92 -3.69 -9.23
C ARG A 91 -22.61 -2.92 -9.41
N ALA A 92 -21.47 -3.56 -9.20
CA ALA A 92 -20.16 -2.93 -9.41
C ALA A 92 -19.63 -3.09 -10.85
N TYR A 93 -20.32 -3.87 -11.69
CA TYR A 93 -20.01 -4.10 -13.11
C TYR A 93 -21.14 -3.62 -14.05
N ALA A 94 -21.95 -2.65 -13.61
CA ALA A 94 -22.95 -1.97 -14.43
C ALA A 94 -22.70 -0.46 -14.42
#